data_AF-A0A5C1Q870-F1
#
_entry.id   AF-A0A5C1Q870-F1
#
_cell.length_a   1.000
_cell.length_b   1.000
_cell.length_c   1.000
_cell.angle_alpha   90.00
_cell.angle_beta   90.00
_cell.angle_gamma   90.00
#
_symmetry.space_group_name_H-M   'P 1'
#
loop_
_entity.id
_entity.type
_entity.pdbx_description
1 polymer ?
#
loop_
_entity_poly.entity_id
_entity_poly.type
_entity_poly.pdbx_seq_one_letter_code
_entity_poly.pdbx_strand_id
1 'polypeptide(L)'
;MGCHLADGRGAPEQGVPSMRGLAGRLLTLPGGREYLVQVPGVMNSGLSDADTARLMNWLLPQVSAETLPPGTLPYDAAEIATRQALIELLETQSPAR
;
A
#
# COMPACT_ATOMS: atom_id res chain seq x y z
N MET A 1 13.34 -6.18 -10.81
CA MET A 1 11.92 -6.63 -10.74
C MET A 1 11.45 -6.47 -9.30
N GLY A 2 10.21 -6.05 -9.07
CA GLY A 2 9.68 -5.86 -7.71
C GLY A 2 9.59 -7.18 -6.93
N CYS A 3 9.68 -7.12 -5.60
CA CYS A 3 9.73 -8.30 -4.73
C CYS A 3 8.52 -9.23 -4.93
N HIS A 4 7.34 -8.66 -5.18
CA HIS A 4 6.09 -9.43 -5.27
C HIS A 4 5.84 -10.10 -6.63
N LEU A 5 6.82 -10.03 -7.54
CA LEU A 5 6.71 -10.46 -8.94
C LEU A 5 5.65 -9.67 -9.72
N ALA A 6 5.70 -9.75 -11.04
CA ALA A 6 4.84 -8.94 -11.92
C ALA A 6 3.35 -9.26 -11.76
N ASP A 7 3.03 -10.48 -11.32
CA ASP A 7 1.67 -10.99 -11.20
C ASP A 7 1.16 -10.99 -9.75
N GLY A 8 1.94 -10.42 -8.82
CA GLY A 8 1.59 -10.26 -7.41
C GLY A 8 1.63 -11.54 -6.57
N ARG A 9 2.11 -12.69 -7.10
CA ARG A 9 2.12 -13.96 -6.37
C ARG A 9 3.12 -14.00 -5.20
N GLY A 10 4.06 -13.06 -5.15
CA GLY A 10 5.12 -13.05 -4.13
C GLY A 10 6.13 -14.17 -4.30
N ALA A 11 6.94 -14.34 -3.26
CA ALA A 11 7.88 -15.44 -3.09
C ALA A 11 7.87 -15.82 -1.60
N PRO A 12 6.82 -16.54 -1.14
CA PRO A 12 6.62 -16.83 0.29
C PRO A 12 7.81 -17.55 0.93
N GLU A 13 8.47 -18.42 0.19
CA GLU A 13 9.70 -19.12 0.60
C GLU A 13 10.89 -18.18 0.86
N GLN A 14 10.84 -16.95 0.33
CA GLN A 14 11.80 -15.87 0.57
C GLN A 14 11.24 -14.79 1.51
N GLY A 15 10.12 -15.06 2.19
CA GLY A 15 9.47 -14.11 3.09
C GLY A 15 8.70 -13.00 2.39
N VAL A 16 8.52 -13.05 1.06
CA VAL A 16 7.73 -12.05 0.33
C VAL A 16 6.29 -12.55 0.17
N PRO A 17 5.30 -11.94 0.85
CA PRO A 17 3.94 -12.44 0.82
C PRO A 17 3.29 -12.24 -0.55
N SER A 18 2.30 -13.08 -0.87
CA SER A 18 1.44 -12.86 -2.02
C SER A 18 0.56 -11.62 -1.79
N MET A 19 0.48 -10.73 -2.78
CA MET A 19 -0.50 -9.64 -2.78
C MET A 19 -1.87 -10.12 -3.28
N ARG A 20 -1.92 -11.31 -3.92
CA ARG A 20 -3.14 -11.82 -4.54
C ARG A 20 -4.24 -12.06 -3.52
N GLY A 21 -5.33 -11.34 -3.67
CA GLY A 21 -6.44 -11.34 -2.72
C GLY A 21 -6.12 -10.72 -1.35
N LEU A 22 -4.89 -10.82 -0.86
CA LEU A 22 -4.47 -10.26 0.42
C LEU A 22 -4.56 -8.74 0.44
N ALA A 23 -4.11 -8.07 -0.63
CA ALA A 23 -4.14 -6.61 -0.68
C ALA A 23 -5.58 -6.09 -0.56
N GLY A 24 -6.54 -6.70 -1.26
CA GLY A 24 -7.97 -6.37 -1.14
C GLY A 24 -8.54 -6.63 0.26
N ARG A 25 -8.19 -7.77 0.88
CA ARG A 25 -8.63 -8.09 2.25
C ARG A 25 -8.11 -7.11 3.30
N LEU A 26 -6.92 -6.55 3.11
CA LEU A 26 -6.42 -5.54 4.04
C LEU A 26 -7.36 -4.33 4.11
N LEU A 27 -8.02 -3.94 3.01
CA LEU A 27 -8.96 -2.82 3.00
C LEU A 27 -10.21 -3.06 3.88
N THR A 28 -10.50 -4.29 4.30
CA THR A 28 -11.60 -4.56 5.25
C THR A 28 -11.21 -4.28 6.70
N LEU A 29 -9.91 -4.14 6.99
CA LEU A 29 -9.41 -3.95 8.34
C LEU A 29 -9.36 -2.46 8.70
N PRO A 30 -9.65 -2.10 9.97
CA PRO A 30 -9.31 -0.77 10.47
C PRO A 30 -7.82 -0.50 10.25
N GLY A 31 -7.49 0.61 9.59
CA GLY A 31 -6.11 0.97 9.30
C GLY A 31 -5.51 0.31 8.05
N GLY A 32 -6.26 -0.55 7.35
CA GLY A 32 -5.71 -1.33 6.24
C GLY A 32 -5.36 -0.51 5.01
N ARG A 33 -6.11 0.56 4.74
CA ARG A 33 -5.79 1.49 3.65
C ARG A 33 -4.52 2.27 3.96
N GLU A 34 -4.38 2.69 5.22
CA GLU A 34 -3.21 3.36 5.78
C GLU A 34 -1.99 2.47 5.57
N TYR A 35 -2.09 1.20 5.97
CA TYR A 35 -0.99 0.25 5.96
C TYR A 35 -0.44 0.04 4.55
N LEU A 36 -1.31 -0.13 3.54
CA LEU A 36 -0.89 -0.44 2.17
C LEU A 36 -0.02 0.64 1.55
N VAL A 37 -0.32 1.91 1.81
CA VAL A 37 0.47 3.04 1.28
C VAL A 37 1.76 3.26 2.07
N GLN A 38 1.88 2.62 3.23
CA GLN A 38 3.05 2.64 4.09
C GLN A 38 3.99 1.44 3.90
N VAL A 39 3.66 0.52 3.00
CA VAL A 39 4.57 -0.58 2.68
C VAL A 39 5.86 0.03 2.10
N PRO A 40 7.06 -0.41 2.51
CA PRO A 40 8.32 0.22 2.09
C PRO A 40 8.49 0.38 0.58
N GLY A 41 7.94 -0.55 -0.22
CA GLY A 41 7.96 -0.46 -1.68
C GLY A 41 7.13 0.68 -2.27
N VAL A 42 6.11 1.17 -1.53
CA VAL A 42 5.26 2.29 -1.92
C VAL A 42 5.87 3.61 -1.43
N MET A 43 6.18 3.72 -0.13
CA MET A 43 6.74 4.95 0.45
C MET A 43 8.09 5.33 -0.15
N ASN A 44 8.95 4.35 -0.45
CA ASN A 44 10.30 4.58 -0.99
C ASN A 44 10.35 4.54 -2.52
N SER A 45 9.21 4.63 -3.20
CA SER A 45 9.13 4.57 -4.66
C SER A 45 9.62 5.83 -5.37
N GLY A 46 9.70 6.96 -4.66
CA GLY A 46 10.00 8.28 -5.23
C GLY A 46 8.84 8.87 -6.04
N LEU A 47 7.66 8.25 -6.01
CA LEU A 47 6.45 8.75 -6.65
C LEU A 47 5.85 9.91 -5.88
N SER A 48 5.22 10.85 -6.59
CA SER A 48 4.39 11.88 -5.95
C SER A 48 3.16 11.26 -5.29
N ASP A 49 2.52 11.97 -4.36
CA ASP A 49 1.28 11.50 -3.71
C ASP A 49 0.18 11.16 -4.72
N ALA A 50 0.05 11.97 -5.79
CA ALA A 50 -0.89 11.74 -6.87
C ALA A 50 -0.52 10.49 -7.69
N ASP A 51 0.76 10.26 -7.96
CA ASP A 51 1.23 9.06 -8.66
C ASP A 51 1.05 7.79 -7.82
N THR A 52 1.31 7.88 -6.52
CA THR A 52 1.05 6.80 -5.57
C THR A 52 -0.43 6.45 -5.54
N ALA A 53 -1.31 7.44 -5.42
CA ALA A 53 -2.76 7.21 -5.48
C ALA A 53 -3.17 6.53 -6.80
N ARG A 54 -2.66 7.02 -7.94
CA ARG A 54 -2.92 6.41 -9.26
C ARG A 54 -2.41 4.96 -9.34
N LEU A 55 -1.20 4.70 -8.85
CA LEU A 55 -0.62 3.37 -8.81
C LEU A 55 -1.46 2.42 -7.98
N MET A 56 -1.88 2.82 -6.78
CA MET A 56 -2.67 1.96 -5.89
C MET A 56 -4.05 1.65 -6.47
N ASN A 57 -4.70 2.65 -7.06
CA ASN A 57 -5.99 2.49 -7.74
C ASN A 57 -5.91 1.56 -8.96
N TRP A 58 -4.77 1.53 -9.65
CA TRP A 58 -4.51 0.57 -10.72
C TRP A 58 -4.13 -0.81 -10.19
N LEU A 59 -3.26 -0.90 -9.18
CA LEU A 59 -2.69 -2.17 -8.70
C LEU A 59 -3.73 -3.05 -8.00
N LEU A 60 -4.57 -2.46 -7.15
CA LEU A 60 -5.48 -3.23 -6.30
C LEU A 60 -6.47 -4.11 -7.09
N PRO A 61 -7.15 -3.61 -8.14
CA PRO A 61 -7.97 -4.47 -9.00
C PRO A 61 -7.15 -5.56 -9.68
N GLN A 62 -5.91 -5.30 -10.09
CA GLN A 62 -5.08 -6.26 -10.83
C GLN A 62 -4.70 -7.48 -9.99
N VAL A 63 -4.46 -7.28 -8.69
CA VAL A 63 -4.03 -8.36 -7.79
C VAL A 63 -5.13 -8.84 -6.85
N SER A 64 -6.21 -8.10 -6.66
CA SER A 64 -7.21 -8.39 -5.62
C SER A 64 -8.66 -8.09 -6.05
N ALA A 65 -8.99 -8.16 -7.34
CA ALA A 65 -10.34 -7.91 -7.86
C ALA A 65 -11.44 -8.63 -7.04
N GLU A 66 -11.24 -9.91 -6.73
CA GLU A 66 -12.24 -10.77 -6.06
C GLU A 66 -12.44 -10.46 -4.57
N THR A 67 -11.46 -9.81 -3.93
CA THR A 67 -11.49 -9.54 -2.49
C THR A 67 -11.61 -8.06 -2.15
N LEU A 68 -11.69 -7.20 -3.17
CA LEU A 68 -11.91 -5.78 -2.97
C LEU A 68 -13.30 -5.55 -2.36
N PRO A 69 -13.40 -4.81 -1.24
CA PRO A 69 -14.69 -4.48 -0.64
C PRO A 69 -15.57 -3.72 -1.64
N PRO A 70 -16.86 -4.06 -1.77
CA PRO A 70 -17.79 -3.30 -2.57
C PRO A 70 -17.83 -1.84 -2.12
N GLY A 71 -17.83 -0.91 -3.08
CA GLY A 71 -17.84 0.53 -2.78
C GLY A 71 -16.51 1.09 -2.27
N THR A 72 -15.41 0.35 -2.39
CA THR A 72 -14.06 0.88 -2.12
C THR A 72 -13.84 2.18 -2.88
N LEU A 73 -13.63 3.27 -2.14
CA LEU A 73 -13.29 4.56 -2.74
C LEU A 73 -11.86 4.52 -3.28
N PRO A 74 -11.60 5.15 -4.45
CA PRO A 74 -10.25 5.34 -4.93
C PRO A 74 -9.41 6.10 -3.89
N TYR A 75 -8.13 5.78 -3.78
CA TYR A 75 -7.17 6.64 -3.10
C TYR A 75 -7.13 8.00 -3.80
N ASP A 76 -7.02 9.06 -3.01
CA ASP A 76 -6.71 10.41 -3.49
C ASP A 76 -5.36 10.89 -2.95
N ALA A 77 -4.81 11.93 -3.55
CA ALA A 77 -3.49 12.45 -3.17
C ALA A 77 -3.47 13.04 -1.75
N ALA A 78 -4.58 13.59 -1.26
CA ALA A 78 -4.64 14.20 0.07
C ALA A 78 -4.60 13.13 1.17
N GLU A 79 -5.23 11.97 0.93
CA GLU A 79 -5.15 10.78 1.77
C GLU A 79 -3.69 10.29 1.86
N ILE A 80 -2.95 10.26 0.75
CA ILE A 80 -1.52 9.85 0.75
C ILE A 80 -0.66 10.88 1.49
N ALA A 81 -0.81 12.17 1.17
CA ALA A 81 -0.01 13.25 1.76
C ALA A 81 -0.14 13.31 3.28
N THR A 82 -1.38 13.24 3.78
CA THR A 82 -1.67 13.26 5.22
C THR A 82 -0.97 12.13 5.95
N ARG A 83 -0.90 10.95 5.32
CA ARG A 83 -0.26 9.76 5.90
C ARG A 83 1.26 9.88 5.91
N GLN A 84 1.85 10.39 4.84
CA GLN A 84 3.29 10.63 4.78
C GLN A 84 3.73 11.66 5.84
N ALA A 85 2.96 12.74 6.00
CA ALA A 85 3.21 13.74 7.03
C ALA A 85 3.12 13.15 8.46
N LEU A 86 2.17 12.24 8.71
CA LEU A 86 2.07 11.55 10.00
C LEU A 86 3.31 10.70 10.30
N ILE A 87 3.84 9.99 9.30
CA ILE A 87 5.04 9.16 9.47
C ILE A 87 6.25 10.03 9.77
N GLU A 88 6.46 11.11 9.02
CA GLU A 88 7.56 12.04 9.26
C GLU A 88 7.48 12.65 10.68
N LEU A 89 6.27 12.96 11.14
CA LEU A 89 6.04 13.40 12.53
C LEU A 89 6.33 12.31 13.57
N LEU A 90 6.06 11.04 13.29
CA LEU A 90 6.35 9.92 14.19
C LEU A 90 7.85 9.59 14.22
N GLU A 91 8.53 9.70 13.09
CA GLU A 91 9.98 9.50 12.98
C GLU A 91 10.75 10.61 13.69
N THR A 92 10.33 11.86 13.53
CA THR A 92 10.94 13.01 14.22
C THR A 92 10.68 13.04 15.73
N GLN A 93 9.60 12.40 16.20
CA GLN A 93 9.26 12.29 17.62
C GLN A 93 9.76 11.00 18.29
N SER A 94 10.35 10.07 17.52
CA SER A 94 10.97 8.87 18.08
C SER A 94 12.36 9.22 18.61
N PRO A 95 12.60 9.23 19.94
CA PRO A 95 13.95 9.44 20.45
C PRO A 95 14.83 8.31 19.91
N ALA A 96 15.99 8.68 19.35
CA ALA A 96 16.98 7.76 18.85
C ALA A 96 17.18 6.61 19.86
N ARG A 97 16.91 5.38 19.43
CA ARG A 97 17.12 4.19 20.23
C ARG A 97 18.60 3.85 20.30
#